data_AF-Q8HDA9-F1
#
_entry.id   AF-Q8HDA9-F1
#
_cell.length_a   1.000
_cell.length_b   1.000
_cell.length_c   1.000
_cell.angle_alpha   90.00
_cell.angle_beta   90.00
_cell.angle_gamma   90.00
#
_symmetry.space_group_name_H-M   'P 1'
#
loop_
_entity.id
_entity.type
_entity.pdbx_description
1 polymer ?
#
loop_
_entity_poly.entity_id
_entity_poly.type
_entity_poly.pdbx_seq_one_letter_code
_entity_poly.pdbx_strand_id
1 'polypeptide(L)'
;IWDPHFGQPAVEAFTRGGASGPVNIATSGVYQWWYTIGMRTNVDLYTGSVFLALGSAAFLFAGWLHLQPNFQPSLSWFKDAESRLNHHLSGLFGVSSLAWTGHLVHVAIPESRGQHVGWDNFLSVLPHPQGLTPFWTGNWAAYAQNPDSSSHIFATGEGSGQAILTFLGGFHPQTGSLWLTDMAHHHLAIAGIFIVAGHMYRTNFGIGHRYKAILDAHTPP
;
A
#
# COMPACT_ATOMS: atom_id res chain seq x y z
N ILE A 1 -0.99 -30.49 4.39
CA ILE A 1 -0.56 -31.05 5.68
C ILE A 1 0.26 -32.27 5.36
N TRP A 2 1.49 -32.33 5.85
CA TRP A 2 2.34 -33.50 5.74
C TRP A 2 2.63 -33.99 7.15
N ASP A 3 1.84 -34.96 7.62
CA ASP A 3 2.01 -35.58 8.93
C ASP A 3 1.95 -37.11 8.75
N PRO A 4 3.08 -37.82 8.88
CA PRO A 4 3.14 -39.26 8.64
C PRO A 4 2.34 -40.08 9.67
N HIS A 5 1.88 -39.48 10.77
CA HIS A 5 1.08 -40.15 11.79
C HIS A 5 -0.42 -40.10 11.49
N PHE A 6 -0.85 -39.37 10.45
CA PHE A 6 -2.26 -39.33 10.07
C PHE A 6 -2.73 -40.71 9.60
N GLY A 7 -3.72 -41.26 10.31
CA GLY A 7 -4.51 -42.37 9.79
C GLY A 7 -5.40 -41.91 8.63
N GLN A 8 -5.85 -42.87 7.81
CA GLN A 8 -6.72 -42.61 6.66
C GLN A 8 -7.95 -41.72 6.97
N PRO A 9 -8.66 -41.90 8.11
CA PRO A 9 -9.79 -41.02 8.45
C PRO A 9 -9.38 -39.55 8.63
N ALA A 10 -8.17 -39.29 9.16
CA ALA A 10 -7.66 -37.93 9.29
C ALA A 10 -7.29 -37.35 7.92
N VAL A 11 -6.68 -38.14 7.04
CA VAL A 11 -6.38 -37.72 5.66
C VAL A 11 -7.67 -37.29 4.94
N GLU A 12 -8.72 -38.10 5.00
CA GLU A 12 -10.02 -37.79 4.42
C GLU A 12 -10.66 -36.57 5.08
N ALA A 13 -10.64 -36.50 6.41
CA ALA A 13 -11.22 -35.38 7.14
C ALA A 13 -10.54 -34.04 6.84
N PHE A 14 -9.24 -34.01 6.53
CA PHE A 14 -8.51 -32.79 6.19
C PHE A 14 -8.41 -32.51 4.69
N THR A 15 -8.82 -33.45 3.83
CA THR A 15 -8.89 -33.24 2.38
C THR A 15 -10.19 -32.51 2.06
N ARG A 16 -10.13 -31.16 2.06
CA ARG A 16 -11.29 -30.27 1.89
C ARG A 16 -11.01 -29.17 0.88
N GLY A 17 -12.05 -28.40 0.54
CA GLY A 17 -11.92 -27.21 -0.32
C GLY A 17 -11.52 -27.53 -1.76
N GLY A 18 -11.86 -28.73 -2.24
CA GLY A 18 -11.49 -29.20 -3.58
C GLY A 18 -10.02 -29.61 -3.75
N ALA A 19 -9.24 -29.63 -2.66
CA ALA A 19 -7.86 -30.10 -2.70
C ALA A 19 -7.78 -31.62 -2.90
N SER A 20 -6.71 -32.09 -3.53
CA SER A 20 -6.42 -33.52 -3.73
C SER A 20 -5.76 -34.20 -2.52
N GLY A 21 -5.55 -33.46 -1.43
CA GLY A 21 -4.95 -33.99 -0.20
C GLY A 21 -5.18 -33.10 1.02
N PRO A 22 -4.65 -33.48 2.19
CA PRO A 22 -4.91 -32.78 3.45
C PRO A 22 -4.43 -31.33 3.43
N VAL A 23 -5.28 -30.38 3.80
CA VAL A 23 -4.96 -28.94 3.83
C VAL A 23 -5.51 -28.25 5.08
N ASN A 24 -4.94 -27.09 5.41
CA ASN A 24 -5.53 -26.17 6.37
C ASN A 24 -6.31 -25.09 5.63
N ILE A 25 -7.52 -24.79 6.09
CA ILE A 25 -8.30 -23.66 5.57
C ILE A 25 -7.74 -22.37 6.19
N ALA A 26 -7.31 -21.44 5.36
CA ALA A 26 -6.77 -20.17 5.82
C ALA A 26 -7.90 -19.25 6.33
N THR A 27 -7.74 -18.75 7.56
CA THR A 27 -8.66 -17.78 8.19
C THR A 27 -8.01 -16.42 8.44
N SER A 28 -6.80 -16.20 7.93
CA SER A 28 -6.00 -14.99 8.14
C SER A 28 -6.45 -13.77 7.31
N GLY A 29 -7.33 -13.96 6.33
CA GLY A 29 -7.80 -12.87 5.45
C GLY A 29 -6.87 -12.52 4.30
N VAL A 30 -5.74 -13.21 4.13
CA VAL A 30 -4.72 -12.86 3.10
C VAL A 30 -5.24 -12.98 1.67
N TYR A 31 -6.17 -13.92 1.41
CA TYR A 31 -6.79 -14.07 0.10
C TYR A 31 -7.60 -12.84 -0.28
N GLN A 32 -8.43 -12.33 0.65
CA GLN A 32 -9.24 -11.14 0.45
C GLN A 32 -8.36 -9.91 0.23
N TRP A 33 -7.30 -9.75 1.03
CA TRP A 33 -6.38 -8.63 0.90
C TRP A 33 -5.64 -8.64 -0.44
N TRP A 34 -4.95 -9.74 -0.78
CA TRP A 34 -4.18 -9.85 -2.02
C TRP A 34 -5.04 -9.72 -3.26
N TYR A 35 -6.24 -10.31 -3.25
CA TYR A 35 -7.20 -10.13 -4.33
C TYR A 35 -7.65 -8.66 -4.46
N THR A 36 -7.91 -7.97 -3.35
CA THR A 36 -8.32 -6.56 -3.39
C THR A 36 -7.23 -5.66 -3.96
N ILE A 37 -5.96 -5.92 -3.65
CA ILE A 37 -4.83 -5.10 -4.12
C ILE A 37 -4.31 -5.48 -5.52
N GLY A 38 -5.00 -6.39 -6.23
CA GLY A 38 -4.74 -6.68 -7.63
C GLY A 38 -3.96 -7.98 -7.92
N MET A 39 -3.63 -8.81 -6.92
CA MET A 39 -3.01 -10.11 -7.20
C MET A 39 -4.06 -11.10 -7.74
N ARG A 40 -3.74 -11.81 -8.82
CA ARG A 40 -4.68 -12.71 -9.53
C ARG A 40 -4.12 -14.11 -9.71
N THR A 41 -2.80 -14.26 -9.76
CA THR A 41 -2.14 -15.51 -10.12
C THR A 41 -1.15 -15.98 -9.05
N ASN A 42 -0.80 -17.26 -9.08
CA ASN A 42 0.28 -17.79 -8.25
C ASN A 42 1.64 -17.16 -8.60
N VAL A 43 1.82 -16.66 -9.83
CA VAL A 43 3.05 -15.98 -10.25
C VAL A 43 3.19 -14.64 -9.52
N ASP A 44 2.10 -13.91 -9.31
CA ASP A 44 2.10 -12.65 -8.56
C ASP A 44 2.57 -12.90 -7.12
N LEU A 45 2.00 -13.93 -6.48
CA LEU A 45 2.36 -14.34 -5.12
C LEU A 45 3.80 -14.82 -5.02
N TYR A 46 4.26 -15.61 -6.00
CA TYR A 46 5.63 -16.11 -6.05
C TYR A 46 6.63 -14.96 -6.18
N THR A 47 6.42 -14.05 -7.12
CA THR A 47 7.27 -12.86 -7.31
C THR A 47 7.31 -12.00 -6.05
N GLY A 48 6.15 -11.76 -5.41
CA GLY A 48 6.06 -11.05 -4.15
C GLY A 48 6.84 -11.73 -3.02
N SER A 49 6.78 -13.05 -2.93
CA SER A 49 7.51 -13.83 -1.91
C SER A 49 9.04 -13.72 -2.09
N VAL A 50 9.52 -13.79 -3.34
CA VAL A 50 10.94 -13.64 -3.66
C VAL A 50 11.41 -12.21 -3.36
N PHE A 51 10.61 -11.20 -3.73
CA PHE A 51 10.90 -9.81 -3.40
C PHE A 51 11.06 -9.59 -1.90
N LEU A 52 10.14 -10.12 -1.08
CA LEU A 52 10.23 -10.00 0.38
C LEU A 52 11.43 -10.77 0.96
N ALA A 53 11.78 -11.93 0.41
CA ALA A 53 12.97 -12.68 0.81
C ALA A 53 14.27 -11.89 0.54
N LEU A 54 14.38 -11.27 -0.64
CA LEU A 54 15.50 -10.40 -0.99
C LEU A 54 15.54 -9.13 -0.12
N GLY A 55 14.39 -8.51 0.14
CA GLY A 55 14.28 -7.38 1.06
C GLY A 55 14.75 -7.74 2.47
N SER A 56 14.33 -8.89 3.00
CA SER A 56 14.79 -9.40 4.29
C SER A 56 16.30 -9.59 4.32
N ALA A 57 16.88 -10.21 3.29
CA ALA A 57 18.33 -10.37 3.16
C ALA A 57 19.06 -9.01 3.14
N ALA A 58 18.51 -8.02 2.43
CA ALA A 58 19.07 -6.66 2.39
C ALA A 58 19.02 -5.98 3.77
N PHE A 59 17.93 -6.12 4.54
CA PHE A 59 17.85 -5.56 5.90
C PHE A 59 18.80 -6.25 6.88
N LEU A 60 18.96 -7.58 6.80
CA LEU A 60 19.95 -8.30 7.60
C LEU A 60 21.37 -7.83 7.29
N PHE A 61 21.69 -7.66 6.01
CA PHE A 61 22.97 -7.10 5.57
C PHE A 61 23.15 -5.66 6.06
N ALA A 62 22.13 -4.80 5.95
CA ALA A 62 22.19 -3.43 6.45
C ALA A 62 22.43 -3.38 7.97
N GLY A 63 21.80 -4.30 8.73
CA GLY A 63 22.03 -4.45 10.17
C GLY A 63 23.48 -4.82 10.48
N TRP A 64 24.04 -5.81 9.78
CA TRP A 64 25.47 -6.14 9.89
C TRP A 64 26.39 -4.97 9.48
N LEU A 65 26.04 -4.27 8.39
CA LEU A 65 26.81 -3.17 7.85
C LEU A 65 26.92 -2.01 8.85
N HIS A 66 25.81 -1.63 9.49
CA HIS A 66 25.79 -0.56 10.50
C HIS A 66 26.45 -0.93 11.84
N LEU A 67 26.96 -2.16 11.98
CA LEU A 67 27.86 -2.56 13.07
C LEU A 67 29.34 -2.47 12.68
N GLN A 68 29.67 -2.25 11.40
CA GLN A 68 31.05 -2.10 10.97
C GLN A 68 31.60 -0.72 11.39
N PRO A 69 32.90 -0.61 11.77
CA PRO A 69 33.47 0.61 12.33
C PRO A 69 33.24 1.88 11.50
N ASN A 70 33.25 1.76 10.17
CA ASN A 70 33.09 2.90 9.26
C ASN A 70 31.63 3.35 9.08
N PHE A 71 30.65 2.54 9.48
CA PHE A 71 29.23 2.77 9.26
C PHE A 71 28.40 2.83 10.55
N GLN A 72 29.06 2.69 11.70
CA GLN A 72 28.43 2.76 13.01
C GLN A 72 27.93 4.20 13.28
N PRO A 73 26.62 4.42 13.48
CA PRO A 73 26.11 5.76 13.75
C PRO A 73 26.56 6.26 15.12
N SER A 74 26.81 7.56 15.22
CA SER A 74 27.17 8.21 16.48
C SER A 74 25.95 8.39 17.40
N LEU A 75 26.20 8.62 18.70
CA LEU A 75 25.12 8.87 19.66
C LEU A 75 24.28 10.12 19.31
N SER A 76 24.90 11.15 18.72
CA SER A 76 24.17 12.35 18.28
C SER A 76 23.19 12.05 17.15
N TRP A 77 23.56 11.16 16.21
CA TRP A 77 22.65 10.70 15.16
C TRP A 77 21.39 10.04 15.74
N PHE A 78 21.54 9.16 16.73
CA PHE A 78 20.39 8.50 17.38
C PHE A 78 19.48 9.46 18.16
N LYS A 79 20.05 10.57 18.66
CA LYS A 79 19.35 11.58 19.47
C LYS A 79 18.73 12.71 18.64
N ASP A 80 18.93 12.74 17.33
CA ASP A 80 18.33 13.74 16.43
C ASP A 80 16.84 13.40 16.17
N ALA A 81 16.00 13.83 17.11
CA ALA A 81 14.57 13.57 17.09
C ALA A 81 13.86 14.36 15.98
N GLU A 82 14.23 15.63 15.78
CA GLU A 82 13.66 16.48 14.73
C GLU A 82 13.90 15.91 13.33
N SER A 83 15.14 15.52 13.02
CA SER A 83 15.46 14.90 11.73
C SER A 83 14.71 13.58 11.55
N ARG A 84 14.68 12.72 12.57
CA ARG A 84 13.95 11.43 12.50
C ARG A 84 12.46 11.65 12.28
N LEU A 85 11.83 12.60 12.98
CA LEU A 85 10.41 12.91 12.81
C LEU A 85 10.11 13.41 11.40
N ASN A 86 10.92 14.32 10.87
CA ASN A 86 10.75 14.81 9.49
C ASN A 86 10.84 13.68 8.47
N HIS A 87 11.88 12.83 8.57
CA HIS A 87 12.07 11.71 7.64
C HIS A 87 10.97 10.64 7.79
N HIS A 88 10.49 10.38 9.00
CA HIS A 88 9.42 9.39 9.21
C HIS A 88 8.06 9.92 8.75
N LEU A 89 7.71 11.17 9.08
CA LEU A 89 6.45 11.76 8.64
C LEU A 89 6.46 11.92 7.12
N SER A 90 7.45 12.60 6.54
CA SER A 90 7.43 12.84 5.09
C SER A 90 7.81 11.61 4.28
N GLY A 91 8.88 10.91 4.65
CA GLY A 91 9.38 9.77 3.88
C GLY A 91 8.63 8.48 4.20
N LEU A 92 8.75 7.99 5.45
CA LEU A 92 8.18 6.69 5.83
C LEU A 92 6.66 6.66 5.71
N PHE A 93 5.93 7.70 6.12
CA PHE A 93 4.46 7.73 6.05
C PHE A 93 3.98 8.41 4.78
N GLY A 94 4.43 9.63 4.51
CA GLY A 94 3.98 10.43 3.37
C GLY A 94 4.29 9.78 2.01
N VAL A 95 5.57 9.55 1.71
CA VAL A 95 6.00 8.96 0.44
C VAL A 95 5.50 7.52 0.31
N SER A 96 5.49 6.71 1.38
CA SER A 96 4.93 5.35 1.30
C SER A 96 3.42 5.35 1.03
N SER A 97 2.66 6.26 1.64
CA SER A 97 1.22 6.39 1.34
C SER A 97 0.98 6.88 -0.08
N LEU A 98 1.81 7.81 -0.58
CA LEU A 98 1.75 8.27 -1.97
C LEU A 98 2.06 7.12 -2.95
N ALA A 99 3.09 6.33 -2.67
CA ALA A 99 3.45 5.15 -3.46
C ALA A 99 2.32 4.11 -3.43
N TRP A 100 1.65 3.95 -2.29
CA TRP A 100 0.50 3.07 -2.16
C TRP A 100 -0.72 3.57 -2.95
N THR A 101 -0.98 4.88 -2.99
CA THR A 101 -1.94 5.45 -3.96
C THR A 101 -1.56 5.09 -5.38
N GLY A 102 -0.28 5.22 -5.74
CA GLY A 102 0.23 4.81 -7.05
C GLY A 102 -0.10 3.35 -7.36
N HIS A 103 0.17 2.43 -6.43
CA HIS A 103 -0.20 1.01 -6.56
C HIS A 103 -1.71 0.81 -6.75
N LEU A 104 -2.54 1.47 -5.93
CA LEU A 104 -3.99 1.33 -6.03
C LEU A 104 -4.54 1.84 -7.37
N VAL A 105 -4.09 3.02 -7.81
CA VAL A 105 -4.53 3.68 -9.05
C VAL A 105 -4.08 2.93 -10.30
N HIS A 106 -2.86 2.40 -10.29
CA HIS A 106 -2.28 1.81 -11.50
C HIS A 106 -2.41 0.28 -11.58
N VAL A 107 -2.61 -0.42 -10.47
CA VAL A 107 -2.67 -1.89 -10.46
C VAL A 107 -4.01 -2.34 -9.89
N ALA A 108 -4.33 -2.01 -8.63
CA ALA A 108 -5.49 -2.57 -7.96
C ALA A 108 -6.83 -2.19 -8.63
N ILE A 109 -7.01 -0.91 -8.99
CA ILE A 109 -8.22 -0.43 -9.66
C ILE A 109 -8.37 -1.06 -11.05
N PRO A 110 -7.38 -1.02 -11.96
CA PRO A 110 -7.47 -1.75 -13.23
C PRO A 110 -7.78 -3.25 -13.08
N GLU A 111 -7.08 -3.95 -12.18
CA GLU A 111 -7.32 -5.38 -11.92
C GLU A 111 -8.71 -5.65 -11.32
N SER A 112 -9.29 -4.69 -10.60
CA SER A 112 -10.69 -4.74 -10.13
C SER A 112 -11.71 -4.54 -11.24
N ARG A 113 -11.29 -4.00 -12.39
CA ARG A 113 -12.09 -3.78 -13.59
C ARG A 113 -11.80 -4.80 -14.69
N GLY A 114 -11.12 -5.90 -14.35
CA GLY A 114 -10.76 -6.96 -15.29
C GLY A 114 -9.68 -6.57 -16.30
N GLN A 115 -8.93 -5.49 -16.05
CA GLN A 115 -7.83 -5.05 -16.89
C GLN A 115 -6.50 -5.44 -16.25
N HIS A 116 -5.75 -6.32 -16.92
CA HIS A 116 -4.45 -6.75 -16.43
C HIS A 116 -3.40 -5.63 -16.50
N VAL A 117 -2.75 -5.34 -15.38
CA VAL A 117 -1.60 -4.43 -15.33
C VAL A 117 -0.46 -5.06 -14.53
N GLY A 118 0.68 -5.23 -15.21
CA GLY A 118 1.90 -5.83 -14.66
C GLY A 118 3.14 -5.02 -15.00
N TRP A 119 4.30 -5.53 -14.59
CA TRP A 119 5.60 -4.89 -14.86
C TRP A 119 5.93 -4.77 -16.35
N ASP A 120 5.32 -5.62 -17.18
CA ASP A 120 5.47 -5.69 -18.62
C ASP A 120 4.72 -4.58 -19.37
N ASN A 121 3.63 -4.04 -18.81
CA ASN A 121 2.75 -3.11 -19.51
C ASN A 121 2.35 -1.84 -18.72
N PHE A 122 2.68 -1.73 -17.42
CA PHE A 122 2.33 -0.58 -16.58
C PHE A 122 2.77 0.78 -17.16
N LEU A 123 3.88 0.83 -17.89
CA LEU A 123 4.39 2.07 -18.49
C LEU A 123 3.62 2.52 -19.74
N SER A 124 2.86 1.63 -20.37
CA SER A 124 2.09 1.91 -21.59
C SER A 124 0.58 1.96 -21.33
N VAL A 125 0.11 1.44 -20.20
CA VAL A 125 -1.28 1.50 -19.77
C VAL A 125 -1.53 2.74 -18.91
N LEU A 126 -2.41 3.63 -19.36
CA LEU A 126 -2.81 4.79 -18.58
C LEU A 126 -3.81 4.38 -17.48
N PRO A 127 -3.65 4.86 -16.23
CA PRO A 127 -4.61 4.61 -15.16
C PRO A 127 -5.93 5.39 -15.36
N HIS A 128 -5.90 6.47 -16.14
CA HIS A 128 -7.06 7.28 -16.48
C HIS A 128 -7.00 7.69 -17.96
N PRO A 129 -8.10 7.68 -18.72
CA PRO A 129 -8.09 7.96 -20.16
C PRO A 129 -7.49 9.32 -20.56
N GLN A 130 -7.65 10.33 -19.70
CA GLN A 130 -7.11 11.68 -19.92
C GLN A 130 -5.66 11.86 -19.46
N GLY A 131 -5.02 10.79 -18.95
CA GLY A 131 -3.65 10.84 -18.42
C GLY A 131 -3.47 11.90 -17.33
N LEU A 132 -2.31 12.57 -17.33
CA LEU A 132 -1.95 13.62 -16.38
C LEU A 132 -2.40 15.03 -16.78
N THR A 133 -3.06 15.21 -17.93
CA THR A 133 -3.50 16.54 -18.39
C THR A 133 -4.43 17.24 -17.38
N PRO A 134 -5.45 16.58 -16.79
CA PRO A 134 -6.30 17.20 -15.78
C PRO A 134 -5.53 17.60 -14.50
N PHE A 135 -4.51 16.84 -14.13
CA PHE A 135 -3.65 17.16 -12.99
C PHE A 135 -2.93 18.51 -13.19
N TRP A 136 -2.27 18.69 -14.34
CA TRP A 136 -1.49 19.91 -14.63
C TRP A 136 -2.34 21.13 -14.94
N THR A 137 -3.56 20.95 -15.43
CA THR A 137 -4.52 22.04 -15.70
C THR A 137 -5.34 22.43 -14.48
N GLY A 138 -5.20 21.71 -13.36
CA GLY A 138 -5.97 21.96 -12.13
C GLY A 138 -7.41 21.44 -12.17
N ASN A 139 -7.84 20.78 -13.25
CA ASN A 139 -9.16 20.16 -13.36
C ASN A 139 -9.20 18.77 -12.69
N TRP A 140 -8.86 18.70 -11.40
CA TRP A 140 -8.74 17.43 -10.68
C TRP A 140 -10.06 16.68 -10.54
N ALA A 141 -11.19 17.38 -10.61
CA ALA A 141 -12.52 16.79 -10.57
C ALA A 141 -12.75 15.76 -11.70
N ALA A 142 -12.02 15.86 -12.81
CA ALA A 142 -12.07 14.87 -13.88
C ALA A 142 -11.78 13.43 -13.39
N TYR A 143 -10.88 13.27 -12.42
CA TYR A 143 -10.49 11.95 -11.90
C TYR A 143 -11.54 11.27 -11.01
N ALA A 144 -12.60 11.99 -10.63
CA ALA A 144 -13.71 11.49 -9.83
C ALA A 144 -14.96 11.13 -10.67
N GLN A 145 -14.93 11.42 -11.97
CA GLN A 145 -16.09 11.23 -12.85
C GLN A 145 -16.27 9.77 -13.26
N ASN A 146 -17.52 9.35 -13.41
CA ASN A 146 -17.91 7.99 -13.80
C ASN A 146 -17.30 6.92 -12.87
N PRO A 147 -17.69 6.87 -11.59
CA PRO A 147 -17.29 5.79 -10.69
C PRO A 147 -17.82 4.44 -11.16
N ASP A 148 -17.28 3.36 -10.58
CA ASP A 148 -17.85 2.03 -10.76
C ASP A 148 -19.33 2.02 -10.33
N SER A 149 -20.19 1.42 -11.14
CA SER A 149 -21.63 1.42 -10.91
C SER A 149 -22.03 0.53 -9.74
N SER A 150 -23.26 0.68 -9.22
CA SER A 150 -23.79 -0.22 -8.19
C SER A 150 -23.94 -1.67 -8.65
N SER A 151 -23.95 -1.91 -9.97
CA SER A 151 -24.00 -3.23 -10.60
C SER A 151 -22.62 -3.73 -11.06
N HIS A 152 -21.54 -3.04 -10.70
CA HIS A 152 -20.19 -3.48 -11.05
C HIS A 152 -19.89 -4.87 -10.50
N ILE A 153 -19.30 -5.73 -11.33
CA ILE A 153 -18.83 -7.06 -10.96
C ILE A 153 -17.31 -6.99 -10.81
N PHE A 154 -16.83 -7.12 -9.57
CA PHE A 154 -15.42 -7.01 -9.23
C PHE A 154 -14.56 -8.00 -10.01
N ALA A 155 -13.39 -7.52 -10.45
CA ALA A 155 -12.44 -8.16 -11.36
C ALA A 155 -12.96 -8.42 -12.79
N THR A 156 -13.97 -7.68 -13.23
CA THR A 156 -14.47 -7.72 -14.61
C THR A 156 -14.71 -6.31 -15.15
N GLY A 157 -14.83 -6.15 -16.46
CA GLY A 157 -15.19 -4.86 -17.05
C GLY A 157 -16.67 -4.48 -16.90
N GLU A 158 -17.52 -5.41 -16.44
CA GLU A 158 -18.97 -5.22 -16.40
C GLU A 158 -19.38 -4.22 -15.31
N GLY A 159 -20.00 -3.11 -15.73
CA GLY A 159 -20.43 -2.04 -14.83
C GLY A 159 -19.28 -1.19 -14.27
N SER A 160 -18.05 -1.35 -14.80
CA SER A 160 -16.88 -0.59 -14.40
C SER A 160 -16.92 0.85 -14.90
N GLY A 161 -16.34 1.75 -14.11
CA GLY A 161 -16.19 3.16 -14.41
C GLY A 161 -14.78 3.52 -14.87
N GLN A 162 -14.50 4.83 -14.85
CA GLN A 162 -13.19 5.39 -15.19
C GLN A 162 -12.57 6.21 -14.06
N ALA A 163 -13.34 6.54 -13.03
CA ALA A 163 -12.83 7.29 -11.88
C ALA A 163 -11.65 6.55 -11.23
N ILE A 164 -10.66 7.30 -10.76
CA ILE A 164 -9.52 6.76 -10.01
C ILE A 164 -9.42 7.34 -8.60
N LEU A 165 -10.10 8.45 -8.32
CA LEU A 165 -10.12 9.12 -7.02
C LEU A 165 -11.55 9.59 -6.73
N THR A 166 -12.25 8.94 -5.80
CA THR A 166 -13.65 9.27 -5.49
C THR A 166 -13.84 9.58 -4.01
N PHE A 167 -15.05 10.00 -3.65
CA PHE A 167 -15.45 10.22 -2.26
C PHE A 167 -16.90 9.75 -2.08
N LEU A 168 -17.16 8.50 -2.44
CA LEU A 168 -18.52 7.93 -2.51
C LEU A 168 -19.07 7.63 -1.11
N GLY A 169 -18.23 7.06 -0.25
CA GLY A 169 -18.64 6.50 1.03
C GLY A 169 -19.44 5.21 0.89
N GLY A 170 -19.77 4.61 2.04
CA GLY A 170 -20.47 3.33 2.08
C GLY A 170 -19.64 2.16 1.53
N PHE A 171 -20.30 1.20 0.91
CA PHE A 171 -19.69 -0.04 0.46
C PHE A 171 -20.06 -0.37 -0.98
N HIS A 172 -19.13 -1.02 -1.70
CA HIS A 172 -19.37 -1.60 -3.00
C HIS A 172 -20.42 -2.73 -2.86
N PRO A 173 -21.59 -2.65 -3.54
CA PRO A 173 -22.74 -3.51 -3.23
C PRO A 173 -22.49 -5.02 -3.37
N GLN A 174 -21.66 -5.43 -4.33
CA GLN A 174 -21.35 -6.85 -4.55
C GLN A 174 -20.37 -7.42 -3.52
N THR A 175 -19.28 -6.70 -3.21
CA THR A 175 -18.20 -7.21 -2.36
C THR A 175 -18.46 -6.95 -0.88
N GLY A 176 -19.32 -5.99 -0.55
CA GLY A 176 -19.55 -5.53 0.82
C GLY A 176 -18.33 -4.79 1.43
N SER A 177 -17.38 -4.35 0.61
CA SER A 177 -16.14 -3.68 1.04
C SER A 177 -16.15 -2.19 0.71
N LEU A 178 -15.18 -1.44 1.23
CA LEU A 178 -14.94 -0.06 0.81
C LEU A 178 -14.61 0.01 -0.69
N TRP A 179 -14.90 1.14 -1.33
CA TRP A 179 -14.54 1.41 -2.71
C TRP A 179 -13.01 1.58 -2.86
N LEU A 180 -12.42 0.93 -3.87
CA LEU A 180 -10.98 1.04 -4.15
C LEU A 180 -10.56 2.48 -4.48
N THR A 181 -11.39 3.21 -5.21
CA THR A 181 -11.17 4.62 -5.57
C THR A 181 -11.26 5.56 -4.36
N ASP A 182 -12.07 5.23 -3.35
CA ASP A 182 -12.10 5.97 -2.07
C ASP A 182 -10.85 5.65 -1.24
N MET A 183 -10.41 4.39 -1.20
CA MET A 183 -9.15 4.02 -0.54
C MET A 183 -7.94 4.68 -1.20
N ALA A 184 -7.90 4.74 -2.53
CA ALA A 184 -6.84 5.44 -3.27
C ALA A 184 -6.79 6.93 -2.95
N HIS A 185 -7.97 7.58 -2.94
CA HIS A 185 -8.09 9.00 -2.57
C HIS A 185 -7.71 9.24 -1.11
N HIS A 186 -8.14 8.38 -0.18
CA HIS A 186 -7.73 8.46 1.22
C HIS A 186 -6.20 8.45 1.37
N HIS A 187 -5.52 7.50 0.75
CA HIS A 187 -4.06 7.40 0.81
C HIS A 187 -3.36 8.61 0.18
N LEU A 188 -3.94 9.20 -0.87
CA LEU A 188 -3.39 10.40 -1.51
C LEU A 188 -3.51 11.61 -0.60
N ALA A 189 -4.67 11.76 0.04
CA ALA A 189 -4.94 12.86 0.96
C ALA A 189 -4.02 12.80 2.19
N ILE A 190 -3.90 11.63 2.84
CA ILE A 190 -3.01 11.50 4.01
C ILE A 190 -1.53 11.59 3.61
N ALA A 191 -1.16 11.20 2.39
CA ALA A 191 0.20 11.40 1.90
C ALA A 191 0.54 12.89 1.86
N GLY A 192 -0.34 13.73 1.31
CA GLY A 192 -0.18 15.18 1.33
C GLY A 192 -0.01 15.75 2.74
N ILE A 193 -0.85 15.30 3.69
CA ILE A 193 -0.77 15.70 5.10
C ILE A 193 0.59 15.33 5.71
N PHE A 194 1.02 14.08 5.57
CA PHE A 194 2.25 13.60 6.17
C PHE A 194 3.52 14.19 5.55
N ILE A 195 3.52 14.40 4.23
CA ILE A 195 4.62 15.10 3.54
C ILE A 195 4.76 16.51 4.10
N VAL A 196 3.68 17.29 4.17
CA VAL A 196 3.72 18.65 4.72
C VAL A 196 4.12 18.63 6.21
N ALA A 197 3.54 17.74 7.01
CA ALA A 197 3.87 17.61 8.43
C ALA A 197 5.35 17.26 8.68
N GLY A 198 5.96 16.46 7.79
CA GLY A 198 7.39 16.13 7.87
C GLY A 198 8.34 17.27 7.47
N HIS A 199 7.83 18.46 7.16
CA HIS A 199 8.62 19.69 6.96
C HIS A 199 8.49 20.67 8.13
N MET A 200 7.96 20.21 9.28
CA MET A 200 7.71 21.06 10.45
C MET A 200 8.97 21.33 11.28
N TYR A 201 9.81 20.31 11.53
CA TYR A 201 10.90 20.44 12.49
C TYR A 201 12.19 20.95 11.86
N ARG A 202 13.00 21.67 12.64
CA ARG A 202 14.24 22.27 12.16
C ARG A 202 15.32 21.21 12.01
N THR A 203 15.96 21.20 10.84
CA THR A 203 17.16 20.42 10.55
C THR A 203 18.34 21.35 10.24
N ASN A 204 19.40 20.83 9.63
CA ASN A 204 20.56 21.60 9.17
C ASN A 204 20.24 22.63 8.08
N PHE A 205 19.03 22.63 7.49
CA PHE A 205 18.56 23.65 6.54
C PHE A 205 18.10 24.96 7.20
N GLY A 206 18.15 25.06 8.53
CA GLY A 206 18.05 26.34 9.25
C GLY A 206 16.62 26.85 9.51
N ILE A 207 15.59 26.24 8.91
CA ILE A 207 14.17 26.62 9.07
C ILE A 207 13.39 25.44 9.69
N GLY A 208 12.40 25.76 10.53
CA GLY A 208 11.52 24.81 11.21
C GLY A 208 11.48 25.01 12.72
N HIS A 209 10.74 24.14 13.42
CA HIS A 209 10.61 24.19 14.88
C HIS A 209 11.63 23.32 15.61
N ARG A 210 12.13 23.79 16.76
CA ARG A 210 12.85 22.94 17.72
C ARG A 210 11.84 22.34 18.69
N TYR A 211 11.82 21.02 18.84
CA TYR A 211 10.82 20.33 19.66
C TYR A 211 10.84 20.81 21.11
N LYS A 212 12.04 20.96 21.68
CA LYS A 212 12.23 21.48 23.04
C LYS A 212 11.67 22.89 23.23
N ALA A 213 11.84 23.78 22.24
CA ALA A 213 11.33 25.15 22.35
C ALA A 213 9.80 25.20 22.33
N ILE A 214 9.16 24.31 21.58
CA ILE A 214 7.69 24.14 21.64
C ILE A 214 7.30 23.75 23.07
N LEU A 215 7.89 22.69 23.61
CA LEU A 215 7.55 22.19 24.95
C LEU A 215 7.76 23.24 26.05
N ASP A 216 8.94 23.88 26.05
CA ASP A 216 9.29 24.88 27.07
C ASP A 216 8.33 26.10 27.04
N ALA A 217 7.74 26.40 25.88
CA ALA A 217 6.76 27.48 25.71
C ALA A 217 5.30 27.08 25.99
N HIS A 218 4.99 25.77 26.13
CA HIS A 218 3.64 25.28 26.44
C HIS A 218 3.39 25.31 27.95
N THR A 219 3.35 26.50 28.53
CA THR A 219 2.95 26.73 29.93
C THR A 219 1.49 27.18 30.01
N PRO A 220 0.70 26.75 31.01
CA PRO A 220 -0.64 27.29 31.24
C PRO A 220 -0.63 28.81 31.45
N PRO A 221 -1.78 29.49 31.27
CA PRO A 221 -1.95 30.89 31.67
C PRO A 221 -1.64 31.13 33.14
#